data_AF-A0A923AJD3-F1
#
_entry.id   AF-A0A923AJD3-F1
#
_cell.length_a   1.000
_cell.length_b   1.000
_cell.length_c   1.000
_cell.angle_alpha   90.00
_cell.angle_beta   90.00
_cell.angle_gamma   90.00
#
_symmetry.space_group_name_H-M   'P 1'
#
loop_
_entity.id
_entity.type
_entity.pdbx_description
1 polymer ?
#
loop_
_entity_poly.entity_id
_entity_poly.type
_entity_poly.pdbx_seq_one_letter_code
_entity_poly.pdbx_strand_id
1 'polypeptide(L)'
;MRLTRAQLNEYIVGLGKKLWSIGADLRPGPPVLAHDVRRRVVDLRLMGLLPGTGATRPAELTVRERWVIAEGEWLRVGYLYELDDFEANRRRAWHWHDTEDFVRRLQVVVHEHCEEVLGAPTCGHYAGVPVENGYTGIDLLLAAWIAEDEPLGCDRLVCLDGRG
;
A
#
# COMPACT_ATOMS: atom_id res chain seq x y z
N MET A 1 -3.45 -13.86 -4.47
CA MET A 1 -2.33 -14.67 -3.92
C MET A 1 -2.88 -15.63 -2.88
N ARG A 2 -2.47 -16.90 -2.90
CA ARG A 2 -2.86 -17.94 -1.94
C ARG A 2 -1.62 -18.51 -1.26
N LEU A 3 -1.67 -18.72 0.05
CA LEU A 3 -0.55 -19.20 0.85
C LEU A 3 -1.00 -20.18 1.94
N THR A 4 -0.15 -21.15 2.26
CA THR A 4 -0.25 -21.89 3.54
C THR A 4 0.09 -20.97 4.71
N ARG A 5 -0.22 -21.40 5.95
CA ARG A 5 0.15 -20.63 7.15
C ARG A 5 1.66 -20.41 7.28
N ALA A 6 2.47 -21.42 6.97
CA ALA A 6 3.93 -21.31 7.02
C ALA A 6 4.44 -20.27 6.01
N GLN A 7 3.96 -20.34 4.77
CA GLN A 7 4.31 -19.37 3.73
C GLN A 7 3.84 -17.96 4.07
N LEU A 8 2.66 -17.78 4.67
CA LEU A 8 2.18 -16.45 5.10
C LEU A 8 3.09 -15.85 6.17
N ASN A 9 3.55 -16.65 7.14
CA ASN A 9 4.49 -16.18 8.15
C ASN A 9 5.82 -15.76 7.53
N GLU A 10 6.39 -16.60 6.65
CA GLU A 10 7.64 -16.30 5.92
C GLU A 10 7.51 -15.03 5.08
N TYR A 11 6.37 -14.88 4.40
CA TYR A 11 6.04 -13.72 3.59
C TYR A 11 5.99 -12.43 4.42
N ILE A 12 5.27 -12.42 5.55
CA ILE A 12 5.18 -11.25 6.44
C ILE A 12 6.57 -10.86 6.98
N VAL A 13 7.35 -11.85 7.42
CA VAL A 13 8.73 -11.62 7.88
C VAL A 13 9.59 -11.06 6.75
N GLY A 14 9.44 -11.58 5.53
CA GLY A 14 10.19 -11.12 4.37
C GLY A 14 9.83 -9.70 3.93
N LEU A 15 8.56 -9.29 4.02
CA LEU A 15 8.16 -7.90 3.79
C LEU A 15 8.83 -6.97 4.82
N GLY A 16 8.80 -7.33 6.11
CA GLY A 16 9.49 -6.55 7.14
C GLY A 16 10.99 -6.42 6.89
N LYS A 17 11.65 -7.53 6.50
CA LYS A 17 13.07 -7.51 6.12
C LYS A 17 13.35 -6.61 4.91
N LYS A 18 12.48 -6.61 3.90
CA LYS A 18 12.63 -5.76 2.71
C LYS A 18 12.56 -4.28 3.08
N LEU A 19 11.58 -3.89 3.89
CA LEU A 19 11.46 -2.52 4.40
C LEU A 19 12.68 -2.11 5.22
N TRP A 20 13.16 -3.00 6.09
CA TRP A 20 14.38 -2.74 6.85
C TRP A 20 15.61 -2.58 5.92
N SER A 21 15.71 -3.37 4.86
CA SER A 21 16.85 -3.31 3.93
C SER A 21 16.93 -2.03 3.11
N ILE A 22 15.81 -1.30 2.94
CA ILE A 22 15.79 0.01 2.29
C ILE A 22 16.01 1.16 3.29
N GLY A 23 16.43 0.83 4.52
CA GLY A 23 16.72 1.81 5.57
C GLY A 23 15.49 2.34 6.30
N ALA A 24 14.31 1.74 6.08
CA ALA A 24 13.10 2.22 6.74
C ALA A 24 13.13 1.90 8.24
N ASP A 25 12.97 2.92 9.08
CA ASP A 25 12.75 2.73 10.51
C ASP A 25 11.31 2.24 10.72
N LEU A 26 11.19 0.94 10.98
CA LEU A 26 9.90 0.30 11.19
C LEU A 26 9.32 0.79 12.51
N ARG A 27 8.25 1.60 12.42
CA ARG A 27 7.60 2.11 13.63
C ARG A 27 7.11 0.93 14.49
N PRO A 28 7.39 0.93 15.81
CA PRO A 28 6.95 -0.12 16.69
C PRO A 28 5.42 -0.11 16.78
N GLY A 29 4.80 -1.00 16.02
CA GLY A 29 3.54 -1.62 16.35
C GLY A 29 3.76 -3.11 16.17
N PRO A 30 3.15 -3.99 16.97
CA PRO A 30 3.09 -5.38 16.56
C PRO A 30 2.56 -5.38 15.11
N PRO A 31 3.13 -6.15 14.15
CA PRO A 31 2.34 -6.49 12.98
C PRO A 31 1.02 -6.96 13.57
N VAL A 32 -0.06 -6.23 13.30
CA VAL A 32 -1.35 -6.52 13.91
C VAL A 32 -1.83 -7.79 13.22
N LEU A 33 -1.22 -8.92 13.57
CA LEU A 33 -1.88 -10.20 13.61
C LEU A 33 -2.95 -10.07 14.70
N ALA A 34 -3.95 -9.21 14.48
CA ALA A 34 -5.26 -9.39 15.04
C ALA A 34 -5.77 -10.69 14.43
N HIS A 35 -5.25 -11.78 14.98
CA HIS A 35 -5.62 -13.11 14.60
C HIS A 35 -6.97 -13.32 15.26
N ASP A 36 -8.02 -12.82 14.64
CA ASP A 36 -9.36 -13.21 15.06
C ASP A 36 -9.57 -14.65 14.58
N VAL A 37 -9.21 -15.58 15.46
CA VAL A 37 -9.31 -17.02 15.25
C VAL A 37 -10.75 -17.45 14.94
N ARG A 38 -11.75 -16.65 15.36
CA ARG A 38 -13.16 -16.88 15.04
C ARG A 38 -13.50 -16.37 13.63
N ARG A 39 -12.90 -15.27 13.20
CA ARG A 39 -13.17 -14.66 11.88
C ARG A 39 -12.29 -15.15 10.75
N ARG A 40 -11.22 -15.92 11.04
CA ARG A 40 -10.30 -16.44 10.01
C ARG A 40 -9.72 -15.32 9.13
N VAL A 41 -9.40 -14.18 9.74
CA VAL A 41 -8.86 -12.99 9.07
C VAL A 41 -7.53 -12.57 9.72
N VAL A 42 -6.62 -12.06 8.90
CA VAL A 42 -5.36 -11.41 9.31
C VAL A 42 -5.27 -10.06 8.59
N ASP A 43 -5.06 -8.98 9.36
CA ASP A 43 -4.86 -7.62 8.84
C ASP A 43 -3.40 -7.19 9.06
N LEU A 44 -2.53 -7.43 8.09
CA LEU A 44 -1.15 -6.96 8.13
C LEU A 44 -1.10 -5.42 8.05
N ARG A 45 -0.26 -4.80 8.88
CA ARG A 45 0.16 -3.42 8.75
C ARG A 45 1.65 -3.30 9.11
N LEU A 46 2.44 -2.82 8.16
CA LEU A 46 3.83 -2.43 8.34
C LEU A 46 3.93 -0.95 7.97
N MET A 47 4.62 -0.17 8.80
CA MET A 47 4.89 1.24 8.54
C MET A 47 6.39 1.48 8.71
N GLY A 48 6.99 2.17 7.76
CA GLY A 48 8.41 2.51 7.79
C GLY A 48 8.62 3.99 7.52
N LEU A 49 9.47 4.63 8.33
CA LEU A 49 9.99 5.96 8.02
C LEU A 49 11.21 5.81 7.13
N LEU A 50 11.19 6.39 5.94
CA LEU A 50 12.32 6.33 5.02
C LEU A 50 13.42 7.32 5.48
N PRO A 51 14.70 7.01 5.21
CA PRO A 51 15.78 7.97 5.41
C PRO A 51 15.47 9.27 4.67
N GLY A 52 15.73 10.41 5.28
CA GLY A 52 15.47 11.72 4.66
C GLY A 52 16.69 12.62 4.68
N THR A 53 16.54 13.81 4.08
CA THR A 53 17.55 14.87 4.08
C THR A 53 17.68 15.59 5.42
N GLY A 54 16.82 15.27 6.39
CA GLY A 54 16.73 15.91 7.70
C GLY A 54 15.55 16.87 7.83
N ALA A 55 14.53 16.74 6.97
CA ALA A 55 13.30 17.51 7.10
C ALA A 55 12.57 17.19 8.42
N THR A 56 11.68 18.10 8.82
CA THR A 56 10.89 17.96 10.06
C THR A 56 9.98 16.72 10.06
N ARG A 57 9.63 16.20 8.89
CA ARG A 57 8.89 14.95 8.72
C ARG A 57 9.45 14.16 7.53
N PRO A 58 9.98 12.95 7.74
CA PRO A 58 10.51 12.11 6.65
C PRO A 58 9.37 11.48 5.85
N ALA A 59 9.69 10.95 4.67
CA ALA A 59 8.76 10.14 3.89
C ALA A 59 8.29 8.90 4.68
N GLU A 60 6.99 8.60 4.61
CA GLU A 60 6.36 7.48 5.30
C GLU A 60 5.86 6.47 4.27
N LEU A 61 6.23 5.21 4.45
CA LEU A 61 5.69 4.10 3.67
C LEU A 61 4.72 3.29 4.54
N THR A 62 3.60 2.87 3.96
CA THR A 62 2.62 2.00 4.59
C THR A 62 2.33 0.81 3.70
N VAL A 63 2.53 -0.40 4.24
CA VAL A 63 2.14 -1.66 3.61
C VAL A 63 1.06 -2.31 4.46
N ARG A 64 -0.13 -2.43 3.91
CA ARG A 64 -1.27 -3.08 4.55
C ARG A 64 -1.82 -4.17 3.65
N GLU A 65 -2.18 -5.30 4.23
CA GLU A 65 -2.83 -6.37 3.50
C GLU A 65 -3.88 -7.06 4.37
N ARG A 66 -4.96 -7.49 3.75
CA ARG A 66 -5.99 -8.32 4.38
C ARG A 66 -5.95 -9.73 3.81
N TRP A 67 -5.94 -10.70 4.70
CA TRP A 67 -5.89 -12.12 4.40
C TRP A 67 -7.06 -12.84 5.07
N VAL A 68 -7.68 -13.79 4.39
CA VAL A 68 -8.76 -14.63 4.93
C VAL A 68 -8.48 -16.10 4.68
N ILE A 69 -8.93 -17.00 5.56
CA ILE A 69 -8.81 -18.45 5.31
C ILE A 69 -9.98 -18.93 4.47
N ALA A 70 -9.68 -19.48 3.29
CA ALA A 70 -10.61 -20.20 2.43
C ALA A 70 -10.03 -21.57 2.09
N GLU A 71 -10.81 -22.64 2.25
CA GLU A 71 -10.39 -24.01 1.89
C GLU A 71 -9.06 -24.48 2.54
N GLY A 72 -8.71 -23.93 3.71
CA GLY A 72 -7.48 -24.27 4.42
C GLY A 72 -6.25 -23.45 4.02
N GLU A 73 -6.39 -22.55 3.04
CA GLU A 73 -5.35 -21.64 2.59
C GLU A 73 -5.69 -20.18 2.94
N TRP A 74 -4.66 -19.36 3.11
CA TRP A 74 -4.79 -17.92 3.26
C TRP A 74 -4.86 -17.25 1.89
N LEU A 75 -5.98 -16.61 1.61
CA LEU A 75 -6.22 -15.81 0.43
C LEU A 75 -6.07 -14.34 0.78
N ARG A 76 -5.23 -13.61 0.04
CA ARG A 76 -5.21 -12.15 0.12
C ARG A 76 -6.44 -11.58 -0.59
N VAL A 77 -7.18 -10.72 0.10
CA VAL A 77 -8.44 -10.13 -0.37
C VAL A 77 -8.43 -8.59 -0.38
N GLY A 78 -7.31 -7.98 0.00
CA GLY A 78 -7.16 -6.53 -0.08
C GLY A 78 -5.76 -6.09 0.26
N TYR A 79 -5.39 -4.92 -0.22
CA TYR A 79 -4.13 -4.28 0.13
C TYR A 79 -4.22 -2.76 0.04
N LEU A 80 -3.28 -2.11 0.73
CA LEU A 80 -2.96 -0.70 0.58
C LEU A 80 -1.45 -0.58 0.66
N TYR A 81 -0.87 -0.04 -0.39
CA TYR A 81 0.54 0.34 -0.46
C TYR A 81 0.60 1.84 -0.69
N GLU A 82 1.16 2.57 0.25
CA GLU A 82 1.06 4.03 0.28
C GLU A 82 2.39 4.66 0.67
N LEU A 83 2.75 5.71 -0.06
CA LEU A 83 3.89 6.58 0.16
C LEU A 83 3.34 7.98 0.39
N ASP A 84 3.57 8.51 1.58
CA ASP A 84 3.42 9.93 1.89
C ASP A 84 4.82 10.53 1.98
N ASP A 85 5.26 11.19 0.91
CA ASP A 85 6.58 11.79 0.81
C ASP A 85 6.49 13.26 1.22
N PHE A 86 6.63 13.50 2.52
CA PHE A 86 6.54 14.83 3.12
C PHE A 86 7.70 15.75 2.73
N GLU A 87 8.87 15.20 2.39
CA GLU A 87 10.02 16.01 1.97
C GLU A 87 9.80 16.55 0.55
N ALA A 88 9.37 15.69 -0.37
CA ALA A 88 9.03 16.11 -1.74
C ALA A 88 7.58 16.64 -1.88
N ASN A 89 6.83 16.73 -0.78
CA ASN A 89 5.46 17.22 -0.72
C ASN A 89 4.51 16.54 -1.73
N ARG A 90 4.50 15.20 -1.75
CA ARG A 90 3.74 14.40 -2.72
C ARG A 90 3.25 13.08 -2.13
N ARG A 91 2.32 12.41 -2.82
CA ARG A 91 1.76 11.12 -2.38
C ARG A 91 1.51 10.17 -3.54
N ARG A 92 1.79 8.89 -3.32
CA ARG A 92 1.49 7.81 -4.27
C ARG A 92 0.95 6.59 -3.54
N ALA A 93 -0.16 6.03 -4.01
CA ALA A 93 -0.72 4.82 -3.41
C ALA A 93 -1.39 3.88 -4.40
N TRP A 94 -1.40 2.59 -4.07
CA TRP A 94 -2.09 1.52 -4.78
C TRP A 94 -2.97 0.75 -3.82
N HIS A 95 -4.26 0.71 -4.13
CA HIS A 95 -5.26 0.12 -3.25
C HIS A 95 -6.02 -0.99 -3.95
N TRP A 96 -6.32 -2.04 -3.19
CA TRP A 96 -7.36 -3.02 -3.50
C TRP A 96 -8.32 -3.10 -2.33
N HIS A 97 -9.56 -2.65 -2.58
CA HIS A 97 -10.67 -2.78 -1.66
C HIS A 97 -11.64 -3.82 -2.19
N ASP A 98 -11.90 -4.85 -1.39
CA ASP A 98 -13.02 -5.77 -1.59
C ASP A 98 -14.17 -5.34 -0.67
N THR A 99 -14.69 -4.13 -0.89
CA THR A 99 -15.85 -3.60 -0.15
C THR A 99 -16.97 -3.27 -1.12
N GLU A 100 -18.18 -3.74 -0.82
CA GLU A 100 -19.33 -3.56 -1.70
C GLU A 100 -19.62 -2.07 -1.97
N ASP A 101 -19.42 -1.20 -0.99
CA ASP A 101 -19.68 0.24 -1.14
C ASP A 101 -18.71 0.92 -2.13
N PHE A 102 -17.44 0.52 -2.14
CA PHE A 102 -16.46 1.04 -3.10
C PHE A 102 -16.77 0.56 -4.51
N VAL A 103 -17.05 -0.74 -4.67
CA VAL A 103 -17.43 -1.34 -5.95
C VAL A 103 -18.73 -0.75 -6.47
N ARG A 104 -19.71 -0.49 -5.61
CA ARG A 104 -20.97 0.18 -6.02
C ARG A 104 -20.73 1.59 -6.56
N ARG A 105 -19.80 2.35 -5.98
CA ARG A 105 -19.53 3.74 -6.38
C ARG A 105 -18.66 3.85 -7.63
N LEU A 106 -17.58 3.08 -7.69
CA LEU A 106 -16.51 3.27 -8.69
C LEU A 106 -16.42 2.11 -9.68
N GLN A 107 -17.21 1.06 -9.51
CA GLN A 107 -17.29 -0.12 -10.39
C GLN A 107 -15.96 -0.88 -10.56
N VAL A 108 -14.97 -0.58 -9.73
CA VAL A 108 -13.67 -1.25 -9.68
C VAL A 108 -13.32 -1.59 -8.23
N VAL A 109 -12.50 -2.62 -8.04
CA VAL A 109 -11.95 -3.02 -6.73
C VAL A 109 -10.54 -2.49 -6.51
N VAL A 110 -9.83 -2.16 -7.59
CA VAL A 110 -8.46 -1.65 -7.56
C VAL A 110 -8.42 -0.22 -8.08
N HIS A 111 -7.62 0.62 -7.44
CA HIS A 111 -7.41 2.00 -7.85
C HIS A 111 -6.08 2.50 -7.30
N GLU A 112 -5.73 3.70 -7.74
CA GLU A 112 -4.52 4.37 -7.31
C GLU A 112 -4.83 5.77 -6.79
N HIS A 113 -3.97 6.27 -5.91
CA HIS A 113 -3.91 7.69 -5.56
C HIS A 113 -2.59 8.25 -6.06
N CYS A 114 -2.62 9.51 -6.48
CA CYS A 114 -1.47 10.24 -6.97
C CYS A 114 -1.69 11.72 -6.71
N GLU A 115 -0.76 12.33 -5.98
CA GLU A 115 -0.77 13.75 -5.64
C GLU A 115 0.63 14.30 -5.90
N GLU A 116 0.80 15.10 -6.96
CA GLU A 116 2.04 15.85 -7.22
C GLU A 116 2.28 16.91 -6.12
N VAL A 117 1.21 17.35 -5.46
CA VAL A 117 1.22 18.25 -4.32
C VAL A 117 0.37 17.60 -3.23
N LEU A 118 1.00 17.26 -2.11
CA LEU A 118 0.35 16.59 -0.99
C LEU A 118 -0.86 17.39 -0.48
N GLY A 119 -2.00 16.72 -0.35
CA GLY A 119 -3.27 17.31 0.06
C GLY A 119 -4.03 18.02 -1.07
N ALA A 120 -3.52 18.01 -2.30
CA ALA A 120 -4.15 18.63 -3.46
C ALA A 120 -4.28 17.66 -4.66
N PRO A 121 -5.05 16.57 -4.52
CA PRO A 121 -5.27 15.62 -5.61
C PRO A 121 -6.03 16.27 -6.78
N THR A 122 -5.52 16.09 -8.00
CA THR A 122 -6.28 16.41 -9.23
C THR A 122 -7.50 15.51 -9.39
N CYS A 123 -7.41 14.26 -8.92
CA CYS A 123 -8.51 13.30 -8.85
C CYS A 123 -8.41 12.48 -7.57
N GLY A 124 -9.55 12.16 -6.96
CA GLY A 124 -9.58 11.34 -5.74
C GLY A 124 -9.16 9.90 -5.98
N HIS A 125 -9.56 9.31 -7.11
CA HIS A 125 -9.23 7.92 -7.47
C HIS A 125 -8.87 7.82 -8.95
N TYR A 126 -7.73 7.20 -9.22
CA TYR A 126 -7.28 6.86 -10.56
C TYR A 126 -7.47 5.36 -10.84
N ALA A 127 -7.67 5.03 -12.11
CA ALA A 127 -7.69 3.65 -12.58
C ALA A 127 -6.37 2.98 -12.21
N GLY A 128 -6.46 1.78 -11.65
CA GLY A 128 -5.30 1.02 -11.21
C GLY A 128 -5.26 -0.37 -11.79
N VAL A 129 -4.09 -0.98 -11.72
CA VAL A 129 -3.90 -2.41 -11.99
C VAL A 129 -3.69 -3.17 -10.68
N PRO A 130 -4.14 -4.44 -10.59
CA PRO A 130 -3.86 -5.26 -9.42
C PRO A 130 -2.35 -5.43 -9.21
N VAL A 131 -1.89 -5.12 -7.99
CA VAL A 131 -0.51 -5.33 -7.56
C VAL A 131 -0.38 -6.77 -7.07
N GLU A 132 0.51 -7.53 -7.69
CA GLU A 132 0.61 -8.98 -7.53
C GLU A 132 0.82 -9.42 -6.07
N ASN A 133 1.77 -8.78 -5.38
CA ASN A 133 2.15 -9.07 -4.01
C ASN A 133 2.74 -7.81 -3.33
N GLY A 134 2.93 -7.87 -2.03
CA GLY A 134 3.49 -6.78 -1.22
C GLY A 134 4.95 -6.46 -1.54
N TYR A 135 5.74 -7.39 -2.08
CA TYR A 135 7.09 -7.07 -2.54
C TYR A 135 7.06 -6.14 -3.74
N THR A 136 6.18 -6.42 -4.72
CA THR A 136 5.92 -5.52 -5.85
C THR A 136 5.37 -4.18 -5.37
N GLY A 137 4.46 -4.20 -4.39
CA GLY A 137 3.96 -2.97 -3.76
C GLY A 137 5.08 -2.12 -3.16
N ILE A 138 6.02 -2.73 -2.43
CA ILE A 138 7.19 -2.03 -1.91
C ILE A 138 8.08 -1.49 -3.02
N ASP A 139 8.31 -2.26 -4.10
CA ASP A 139 9.11 -1.79 -5.23
C ASP A 139 8.50 -0.57 -5.92
N LEU A 140 7.17 -0.55 -6.07
CA LEU A 140 6.44 0.59 -6.61
C LEU A 140 6.56 1.83 -5.71
N LEU A 141 6.44 1.66 -4.40
CA LEU A 141 6.63 2.74 -3.42
C LEU A 141 8.06 3.27 -3.47
N LEU A 142 9.05 2.37 -3.53
CA LEU A 142 10.46 2.74 -3.59
C LEU A 142 10.78 3.50 -4.89
N ALA A 143 10.23 3.06 -6.02
CA ALA A 143 10.39 3.75 -7.29
C ALA A 143 9.79 5.17 -7.25
N ALA A 144 8.61 5.33 -6.64
CA ALA A 144 8.00 6.64 -6.47
C ALA A 144 8.81 7.55 -5.53
N TRP A 145 9.39 7.00 -4.46
CA TRP A 145 10.20 7.76 -3.53
C TRP A 145 11.54 8.20 -4.15
N ILE A 146 12.30 7.30 -4.76
CA ILE A 146 13.63 7.61 -5.33
C ILE A 146 13.55 8.63 -6.48
N ALA A 147 12.39 8.74 -7.14
CA ALA A 147 12.15 9.70 -8.21
C ALA A 147 11.97 11.15 -7.69
N GLU A 148 12.68 11.59 -6.64
CA GLU A 148 12.49 12.89 -5.93
C GLU A 148 12.39 14.11 -6.86
N ASP A 149 13.09 14.11 -7.99
CA ASP A 149 13.11 15.22 -8.95
C ASP A 149 12.20 15.04 -10.18
N GLU A 150 11.48 13.91 -10.27
CA GLU A 150 10.57 13.62 -11.38
C GLU A 150 9.10 13.70 -10.93
N PRO A 151 8.20 14.18 -11.81
CA PRO A 151 6.76 14.11 -11.56
C PRO A 151 6.32 12.66 -11.32
N LEU A 152 5.37 12.46 -10.40
CA LEU A 152 4.74 11.15 -10.18
C LEU A 152 3.92 10.67 -11.38
N GLY A 153 3.65 11.56 -12.32
CA GLY A 153 2.92 11.28 -13.56
C GLY A 153 1.42 11.18 -13.34
N CYS A 154 0.88 11.92 -12.37
CA CYS A 154 -0.54 11.88 -12.05
C CYS A 154 -1.44 12.30 -13.24
N ASP A 155 -0.93 13.15 -14.13
CA ASP A 155 -1.59 13.61 -15.36
C ASP A 155 -1.77 12.51 -16.41
N ARG A 156 -0.97 11.44 -16.35
CA ARG A 156 -1.04 10.28 -17.25
C ARG A 156 -2.04 9.23 -16.78
N LEU A 157 -2.58 9.38 -15.57
CA LEU A 157 -3.52 8.45 -14.98
C LEU A 157 -4.96 8.77 -15.40
N VAL A 158 -5.82 7.75 -15.44
CA VAL A 158 -7.23 7.91 -15.80
C VAL A 158 -8.07 8.13 -14.55
N CYS A 159 -8.71 9.29 -14.43
CA CYS A 159 -9.64 9.61 -13.35
C CYS A 159 -10.86 8.65 -13.35
N LEU A 160 -11.19 8.08 -12.19
CA LEU A 160 -12.40 7.25 -11.98
C LEU A 160 -13.55 8.04 -11.36
N ASP A 161 -13.22 9.03 -10.52
CA ASP A 161 -14.21 9.99 -10.05
C ASP A 161 -14.58 10.84 -11.27
N GLY A 162 -15.72 10.54 -11.90
CA GLY A 162 -16.12 11.14 -13.17
C GLY A 162 -15.85 12.64 -13.20
N ARG A 163 -15.19 13.12 -14.27
CA ARG A 163 -15.01 14.55 -14.50
C ARG A 163 -16.41 15.19 -14.57
N GLY A 164 -16.74 15.98 -13.55
CA GLY A 164 -17.67 17.10 -13.68
C GLY A 164 -16.83 18.34 -14.01
#